data_AF-A0A1F8M3H2-F1
#
_entry.id   AF-A0A1F8M3H2-F1
#
_cell.length_a   1.000
_cell.length_b   1.000
_cell.length_c   1.000
_cell.angle_alpha   90.00
_cell.angle_beta   90.00
_cell.angle_gamma   90.00
#
_symmetry.space_group_name_H-M   'P 1'
#
loop_
_entity.id
_entity.type
_entity.pdbx_description
1 polymer ?
#
loop_
_entity_poly.entity_id
_entity_poly.type
_entity_poly.pdbx_seq_one_letter_code
_entity_poly.pdbx_strand_id
1 'polypeptide(L)'
;MRISKPIKILLGLLTAWVALLPLIFIAVWFSTMFLIIGSVEYLTAPENIVVPVIFFPTFILIMCSSFLQLGLTAFYLAHVILNKTGNDILRVVLGIFVFIFPYVAMPVYYFIYILPEYTPQWALAVSAGQMVAPDPS
;
A
#
# COMPACT_ATOMS: atom_id res chain seq x y z
N MET A 1 5.09 11.88 14.81
CA MET A 1 6.26 11.09 15.25
C MET A 1 7.42 11.39 14.31
N ARG A 2 8.66 11.56 14.79
CA ARG A 2 9.82 11.72 13.89
C ARG A 2 10.37 10.34 13.54
N ILE A 3 10.36 10.00 12.26
CA ILE A 3 10.89 8.75 11.72
C ILE A 3 12.23 9.05 11.04
N SER A 4 13.24 8.22 11.30
CA SER A 4 14.56 8.38 10.66
C SER A 4 14.48 8.11 9.16
N LYS A 5 15.33 8.78 8.38
CA LYS A 5 15.41 8.61 6.92
C LYS A 5 15.53 7.14 6.45
N PRO A 6 16.39 6.28 7.05
CA PRO A 6 16.46 4.88 6.61
C PRO A 6 15.15 4.12 6.83
N ILE A 7 14.44 4.37 7.94
CA ILE A 7 13.14 3.73 8.21
C ILE A 7 12.08 4.22 7.22
N LYS A 8 12.08 5.51 6.85
CA LYS A 8 11.18 6.03 5.81
C LYS A 8 11.37 5.30 4.49
N ILE A 9 12.62 5.11 4.06
CA ILE A 9 12.94 4.41 2.80
C ILE A 9 12.47 2.96 2.88
N LEU A 10 12.78 2.26 3.98
CA LEU A 10 12.35 0.89 4.20
C LEU A 10 10.82 0.75 4.13
N LEU A 11 10.08 1.62 4.84
CA LEU A 11 8.62 1.64 4.79
C LEU A 11 8.09 1.87 3.37
N GLY A 12 8.73 2.77 2.61
CA GLY A 12 8.37 3.01 1.22
C GLY A 12 8.54 1.77 0.34
N LEU A 13 9.66 1.06 0.48
CA LEU A 13 9.92 -0.19 -0.25
C LEU A 13 8.92 -1.29 0.13
N LEU A 14 8.62 -1.45 1.42
CA LEU A 14 7.65 -2.44 1.90
C LEU A 14 6.23 -2.10 1.43
N THR A 15 5.85 -0.82 1.45
CA THR A 15 4.55 -0.36 0.93
C THR A 15 4.45 -0.55 -0.58
N ALA A 16 5.51 -0.23 -1.34
CA ALA A 16 5.57 -0.49 -2.77
C ALA A 16 5.46 -1.99 -3.10
N TRP A 17 6.18 -2.84 -2.34
CA TRP A 17 6.08 -4.29 -2.46
C TRP A 17 4.64 -4.77 -2.29
N VAL A 18 3.97 -4.40 -1.19
CA VAL A 18 2.58 -4.80 -0.93
C VAL A 18 1.61 -4.24 -1.96
N ALA A 19 1.81 -3.02 -2.43
CA ALA A 19 0.94 -2.40 -3.43
C ALA A 19 1.08 -3.03 -4.83
N LEU A 20 2.29 -3.44 -5.22
CA LEU A 20 2.58 -4.00 -6.55
C LEU A 20 2.34 -5.51 -6.63
N LEU A 21 2.46 -6.24 -5.51
CA LEU A 21 2.36 -7.69 -5.49
C LEU A 21 1.03 -8.24 -6.06
N PRO A 22 -0.16 -7.65 -5.80
CA PRO A 22 -1.39 -8.08 -6.45
C PRO A 22 -1.34 -7.95 -7.98
N LEU A 23 -0.70 -6.90 -8.51
CA LEU A 23 -0.55 -6.70 -9.96
C LEU A 23 0.38 -7.75 -10.57
N ILE A 24 1.50 -8.03 -9.90
CA ILE A 24 2.45 -9.07 -10.31
C ILE A 24 1.74 -10.43 -10.30
N PHE A 25 0.96 -10.72 -9.26
CA PHE A 25 0.22 -11.99 -9.15
C PHE A 25 -0.81 -12.15 -10.27
N ILE A 26 -1.58 -11.11 -10.57
CA ILE A 26 -2.51 -11.11 -11.70
C ILE A 26 -1.77 -11.39 -13.02
N ALA A 27 -0.62 -10.73 -13.25
CA ALA A 27 0.17 -10.95 -14.46
C ALA A 27 0.70 -12.39 -14.55
N VAL A 28 1.21 -12.95 -13.45
CA VAL A 28 1.66 -14.36 -13.38
C VAL A 28 0.49 -15.31 -13.66
N TRP A 29 -0.68 -15.07 -13.04
CA TRP A 29 -1.89 -15.88 -13.23
C TRP A 29 -2.36 -15.88 -14.68
N PHE A 30 -2.45 -14.72 -15.33
CA PHE A 30 -2.81 -14.65 -16.74
C PHE A 30 -1.77 -15.35 -17.62
N SER A 31 -0.49 -15.16 -17.33
CA SER A 31 0.59 -15.80 -18.08
C SER A 31 0.50 -17.34 -18.01
N THR A 32 0.25 -17.91 -16.82
CA THR A 32 0.07 -19.36 -16.68
C THR A 32 -1.19 -19.86 -17.37
N MET A 33 -2.30 -19.11 -17.32
CA MET A 33 -3.52 -19.46 -18.06
C MET A 33 -3.29 -19.48 -19.58
N PHE A 34 -2.59 -18.48 -20.13
CA PHE A 34 -2.27 -18.44 -21.56
C PHE A 34 -1.38 -19.62 -21.98
N LEU A 35 -0.39 -19.99 -21.16
CA LEU A 35 0.46 -21.15 -21.42
C LEU A 35 -0.34 -22.46 -21.41
N ILE A 36 -1.26 -22.61 -20.47
CA ILE A 36 -2.14 -23.79 -20.40
C ILE A 36 -3.03 -23.87 -21.64
N ILE A 37 -3.73 -22.78 -22.00
CA ILE A 37 -4.62 -22.76 -23.16
C ILE A 37 -3.86 -23.08 -24.45
N GLY A 38 -2.68 -22.49 -24.65
CA GLY A 38 -1.84 -22.75 -25.82
C GLY A 38 -1.29 -24.18 -25.88
N SER A 39 -1.18 -24.88 -24.74
CA SER A 39 -0.75 -26.27 -24.70
C SER A 39 -1.87 -27.27 -25.04
N VAL A 40 -3.15 -26.89 -24.97
CA VAL A 40 -4.30 -27.79 -25.23
C VAL A 40 -4.37 -28.25 -26.69
N GLU A 41 -3.82 -27.47 -27.63
CA GLU A 41 -3.70 -27.87 -29.05
C GLU A 41 -2.76 -29.08 -29.25
N TYR A 42 -1.83 -29.29 -28.33
CA TYR A 42 -0.97 -30.47 -28.28
C TYR A 42 -1.61 -31.45 -27.28
N LEU A 43 -2.30 -32.48 -27.76
CA LEU A 43 -2.92 -33.57 -26.95
C LEU A 43 -1.94 -34.39 -26.09
N THR A 44 -0.75 -33.86 -25.81
CA THR A 44 0.17 -34.34 -24.80
C THR A 44 -0.23 -33.74 -23.47
N ALA A 45 -0.70 -34.56 -22.53
CA ALA A 45 -0.82 -34.15 -21.14
C ALA A 45 0.53 -33.56 -20.71
N PRO A 46 0.65 -32.25 -20.43
CA PRO A 46 1.90 -31.71 -19.94
C PRO A 46 2.18 -32.47 -18.66
N GLU A 47 3.39 -33.01 -18.48
CA GLU A 47 3.83 -33.43 -17.15
C GLU A 47 3.58 -32.22 -16.25
N ASN A 48 2.58 -32.35 -15.38
CA ASN A 48 1.84 -31.23 -14.81
C ASN A 48 2.62 -30.57 -13.65
N ILE A 49 3.95 -30.51 -13.79
CA ILE A 49 4.95 -30.10 -12.82
C ILE A 49 5.04 -28.56 -12.78
N VAL A 50 4.70 -27.89 -13.90
CA VAL A 50 4.71 -26.42 -14.01
C VAL A 50 3.74 -25.78 -13.01
N VAL A 51 2.55 -26.37 -12.82
CA VAL A 51 1.54 -25.83 -11.90
C VAL A 51 2.02 -25.89 -10.45
N PRO A 52 2.43 -27.04 -9.87
CA PRO A 52 2.99 -27.11 -8.52
C PRO A 52 4.23 -26.22 -8.33
N VAL A 53 5.16 -26.20 -9.29
CA VAL A 53 6.43 -25.47 -9.17
C VAL A 53 6.24 -23.96 -9.14
N ILE A 54 5.24 -23.43 -9.86
CA ILE A 54 4.93 -21.99 -9.83
C ILE A 54 3.97 -21.67 -8.69
N PHE A 55 2.97 -22.52 -8.46
CA PHE A 55 1.89 -22.25 -7.51
C PHE A 55 2.37 -22.24 -6.06
N PHE A 56 3.15 -23.24 -5.62
CA PHE A 56 3.58 -23.33 -4.23
C PHE A 56 4.46 -22.16 -3.77
N PRO A 57 5.53 -21.76 -4.50
CA PRO A 57 6.33 -20.60 -4.11
C PRO A 57 5.52 -19.31 -4.12
N THR A 58 4.64 -19.14 -5.12
CA THR A 58 3.78 -17.96 -5.22
C THR A 58 2.78 -17.90 -4.06
N PHE A 59 2.21 -19.04 -3.65
CA PHE A 59 1.33 -19.13 -2.49
C PHE A 59 2.03 -18.74 -1.19
N ILE A 60 3.24 -19.26 -0.95
CA ILE A 60 4.06 -18.90 0.22
C ILE A 60 4.37 -17.40 0.20
N LEU A 61 4.75 -16.86 -0.96
CA LEU A 61 5.05 -15.44 -1.12
C LEU A 61 3.84 -14.55 -0.79
N ILE A 62 2.64 -14.95 -1.21
CA ILE A 62 1.39 -14.26 -0.87
C ILE A 62 1.15 -14.30 0.63
N MET A 63 1.26 -15.47 1.27
CA MET A 63 1.09 -15.60 2.72
C MET A 63 2.03 -14.68 3.49
N CYS A 64 3.32 -14.68 3.16
CA CYS A 64 4.29 -13.78 3.79
C CYS A 64 3.93 -12.31 3.55
N SER A 65 3.48 -11.98 2.34
CA SER A 65 3.08 -10.62 1.99
C SER A 65 1.80 -10.17 2.69
N SER A 66 0.87 -11.08 3.00
CA SER A 66 -0.32 -10.79 3.80
C SER A 66 0.03 -10.43 5.25
N PHE A 67 0.99 -11.12 5.87
CA PHE A 67 1.48 -10.75 7.20
C PHE A 67 2.20 -9.40 7.18
N LEU A 68 3.03 -9.15 6.17
CA LEU A 68 3.68 -7.86 5.98
C LEU A 68 2.66 -6.74 5.81
N GLN A 69 1.63 -6.95 4.98
CA GLN A 69 0.54 -6.00 4.80
C GLN A 69 -0.17 -5.70 6.11
N LEU A 70 -0.48 -6.72 6.91
CA LEU A 70 -1.13 -6.53 8.22
C LEU A 70 -0.26 -5.70 9.16
N GLY A 71 1.06 -5.98 9.20
CA GLY A 71 2.02 -5.19 9.96
C GLY A 71 2.11 -3.73 9.50
N LEU A 72 2.14 -3.50 8.18
CA LEU A 72 2.11 -2.15 7.61
C LEU A 72 0.79 -1.44 7.93
N THR A 73 -0.36 -2.08 7.77
CA THR A 73 -1.66 -1.49 8.12
C THR A 73 -1.69 -1.04 9.58
N ALA A 74 -1.24 -1.90 10.50
CA ALA A 74 -1.14 -1.54 11.92
C ALA A 74 -0.21 -0.33 12.15
N PHE A 75 0.96 -0.32 11.50
CA PHE A 75 1.90 0.81 11.56
C PHE A 75 1.28 2.11 11.03
N TYR A 76 0.64 2.09 9.86
CA TYR A 76 0.03 3.27 9.25
C TYR A 76 -1.12 3.80 10.11
N LEU A 77 -1.96 2.92 10.68
CA LEU A 77 -3.01 3.33 11.61
C LEU A 77 -2.43 3.96 12.88
N ALA A 78 -1.37 3.37 13.46
CA ALA A 78 -0.67 3.98 14.60
C ALA A 78 -0.10 5.35 14.23
N HIS A 79 0.49 5.50 13.05
CA HIS A 79 1.00 6.78 12.57
C HIS A 79 -0.13 7.81 12.37
N VAL A 80 -1.27 7.40 11.80
CA VAL A 80 -2.47 8.26 11.67
C VAL A 80 -2.88 8.82 13.03
N ILE A 81 -2.95 7.98 14.06
CA ILE A 81 -3.34 8.39 15.42
C ILE A 81 -2.31 9.34 16.04
N LEU A 82 -1.02 9.03 15.91
CA LEU A 82 0.06 9.77 16.56
C LEU A 82 0.49 11.05 15.82
N ASN A 83 0.06 11.24 14.57
CA ASN A 83 0.52 12.35 13.74
C ASN A 83 -0.27 13.67 13.95
N LYS A 84 0.01 14.43 15.01
CA LYS A 84 -0.73 15.67 15.34
C LYS A 84 -0.54 16.86 14.37
N THR A 85 0.33 16.77 13.37
CA THR A 85 0.62 17.91 12.47
C THR A 85 -0.30 17.97 11.25
N GLY A 86 -0.91 16.85 10.86
CA GLY A 86 -1.80 16.77 9.71
C GLY A 86 -3.23 17.17 10.05
N ASN A 87 -3.96 17.61 9.03
CA ASN A 87 -5.39 17.88 9.08
C ASN A 87 -6.16 16.66 9.61
N ASP A 88 -6.97 16.85 10.65
CA ASP A 88 -7.69 15.76 11.32
C ASP A 88 -8.65 15.03 10.39
N ILE A 89 -9.40 15.76 9.54
CA ILE A 89 -10.33 15.17 8.58
C ILE A 89 -9.56 14.31 7.59
N LEU A 90 -8.51 14.87 6.97
CA LEU A 90 -7.73 14.16 5.96
C LEU A 90 -7.04 12.91 6.55
N ARG A 91 -6.52 13.00 7.77
CA ARG A 91 -5.90 11.88 8.49
C ARG A 91 -6.91 10.77 8.78
N VAL A 92 -8.10 11.10 9.28
CA VAL A 92 -9.14 10.11 9.60
C VAL A 92 -9.63 9.44 8.33
N VAL A 93 -9.91 10.21 7.28
CA VAL A 93 -10.35 9.68 5.98
C VAL A 93 -9.30 8.74 5.40
N LEU A 94 -8.03 9.14 5.35
CA LEU A 94 -6.96 8.27 4.88
C LEU A 94 -6.73 7.06 5.81
N GLY A 95 -6.92 7.20 7.12
CA GLY A 95 -6.86 6.09 8.06
C GLY A 95 -7.93 5.02 7.80
N ILE A 96 -9.16 5.45 7.52
CA ILE A 96 -10.24 4.54 7.10
C ILE A 96 -9.88 3.88 5.77
N PHE A 97 -9.38 4.64 4.80
CA PHE A 97 -8.96 4.11 3.52
C PHE A 97 -7.77 3.14 3.61
N VAL A 98 -6.84 3.33 4.55
CA VAL A 98 -5.76 2.37 4.82
C VAL A 98 -6.31 1.02 5.25
N PHE A 99 -7.45 1.01 5.95
CA PHE A 99 -8.12 -0.23 6.36
C PHE A 99 -8.91 -0.89 5.21
N ILE A 100 -9.69 -0.11 4.45
CA ILE A 100 -10.59 -0.66 3.40
C ILE A 100 -9.84 -0.89 2.07
N PHE A 101 -8.98 0.03 1.67
CA PHE A 101 -8.26 0.04 0.39
C PHE A 101 -6.74 0.21 0.59
N PRO A 102 -6.09 -0.73 1.30
CA PRO A 102 -4.68 -0.62 1.71
C PRO A 102 -3.71 -0.40 0.55
N TYR A 103 -3.95 -1.06 -0.59
CA TYR A 103 -3.05 -1.03 -1.75
C TYR A 103 -2.93 0.36 -2.41
N VAL A 104 -3.91 1.23 -2.23
CA VAL A 104 -3.89 2.60 -2.76
C VAL A 104 -3.65 3.60 -1.64
N ALA A 105 -4.34 3.42 -0.52
CA ALA A 105 -4.31 4.37 0.58
C ALA A 105 -2.95 4.42 1.29
N MET A 106 -2.26 3.28 1.45
CA MET A 106 -0.93 3.28 2.06
C MET A 106 0.10 4.04 1.22
N PRO A 107 0.24 3.80 -0.11
CA PRO A 107 1.11 4.63 -0.96
C PRO A 107 0.77 6.12 -0.88
N VAL A 108 -0.52 6.47 -1.00
CA VAL A 108 -0.95 7.88 -0.92
C VAL A 108 -0.57 8.50 0.42
N TYR A 109 -0.86 7.80 1.53
CA TYR A 109 -0.50 8.27 2.87
C TYR A 109 1.01 8.41 3.04
N TYR A 110 1.79 7.47 2.50
CA TYR A 110 3.25 7.50 2.54
C TYR A 110 3.79 8.79 1.91
N PHE A 111 3.35 9.13 0.71
CA PHE A 111 3.80 10.32 -0.01
C PHE A 111 3.38 11.64 0.66
N ILE A 112 2.27 11.66 1.38
CA ILE A 112 1.78 12.87 2.05
C ILE A 112 2.43 13.06 3.43
N TYR A 113 2.54 12.01 4.25
CA TYR A 113 2.84 12.15 5.68
C TYR A 113 4.13 11.49 6.15
N ILE A 114 4.67 10.51 5.42
CA ILE A 114 5.87 9.76 5.86
C ILE A 114 7.11 10.23 5.10
N LEU A 115 7.03 10.26 3.77
CA LEU A 115 8.15 10.63 2.91
C LEU A 115 8.62 12.07 3.14
N PRO A 116 7.74 13.09 3.15
CA PRO A 116 8.17 14.47 3.32
C PRO A 116 8.80 14.72 4.70
N GLU A 117 9.70 15.69 4.77
CA GLU A 117 10.25 16.14 6.07
C GLU A 117 9.23 16.94 6.87
N TYR A 118 8.38 17.69 6.16
CA TYR A 118 7.28 18.47 6.70
C TYR A 118 6.00 18.14 5.94
N THR A 119 4.89 18.04 6.66
CA THR A 119 3.56 17.87 6.06
C THR A 119 3.29 19.01 5.07
N PRO A 120 2.81 18.74 3.85
CA PRO A 120 2.57 19.79 2.86
C PRO A 120 1.47 20.75 3.35
N GLN A 121 1.57 22.03 2.95
CA GLN A 121 0.75 23.12 3.53
C GLN A 121 -0.76 22.85 3.45
N TRP A 122 -1.23 22.29 2.35
CA TRP A 122 -2.64 21.95 2.14
C TRP A 122 -3.14 20.79 3.03
N ALA A 123 -2.23 19.96 3.57
CA ALA A 123 -2.53 18.83 4.44
C ALA A 123 -2.26 19.14 5.92
N LEU A 124 -1.83 20.36 6.26
CA LEU A 124 -1.66 20.78 7.64
C LEU A 124 -3.01 20.95 8.34
N ALA A 125 -3.00 20.75 9.66
CA ALA A 125 -4.14 21.18 10.47
C ALA A 125 -4.29 22.70 10.33
N VAL A 126 -5.34 23.14 9.64
CA VAL A 126 -5.73 24.55 9.64
C VAL A 126 -6.14 24.86 11.07
N SER A 127 -5.41 25.77 11.71
CA SER A 127 -5.78 26.24 13.04
C SER A 127 -7.17 26.88 12.91
N ALA A 128 -8.17 26.30 13.57
CA ALA A 128 -9.56 26.76 13.51
C ALA A 128 -9.76 28.24 13.93
N GLY A 129 -8.72 28.93 14.39
CA GLY A 129 -8.69 30.36 14.70
C GLY A 129 -8.32 31.33 13.56
N GLN A 130 -7.92 30.86 12.37
CA GLN A 130 -7.55 31.75 11.25
C GLN A 130 -8.67 32.02 10.23
N MET A 131 -9.87 31.44 10.43
CA MET A 131 -11.05 31.72 9.60
C MET A 131 -11.92 32.86 10.14
N VAL A 132 -11.51 33.57 11.20
CA VAL A 132 -12.24 34.72 11.74
C VAL A 132 -11.56 36.02 11.33
N ALA A 133 -11.97 36.54 10.17
CA ALA A 133 -12.33 37.95 9.90
C ALA A 133 -12.04 38.29 8.43
N PRO A 134 -13.08 38.48 7.58
CA PRO A 134 -12.96 39.48 6.53
C PRO A 134 -12.87 40.85 7.23
N ASP A 135 -11.83 41.60 6.89
CA ASP A 135 -11.62 42.99 7.30
C ASP A 135 -12.86 43.83 6.93
N PRO A 136 -13.54 44.49 7.88
CA PRO A 136 -14.60 45.42 7.57
C PRO A 136 -13.97 46.75 7.12
N SER A 137 -13.65 46.85 5.82
CA SER A 137 -13.38 48.12 5.14
C SER A 137 -14.58 48.55 4.30
#